data_AF-A0A0G3H9E1-F1
#
_entry.id   AF-A0A0G3H9E1-F1
#
_cell.length_a   1.000
_cell.length_b   1.000
_cell.length_c   1.000
_cell.angle_alpha   90.00
_cell.angle_beta   90.00
_cell.angle_gamma   90.00
#
_symmetry.space_group_name_H-M   'P 1'
#
loop_
_entity.id
_entity.type
_entity.pdbx_description
1 polymer ?
#
loop_
_entity_poly.entity_id
_entity_poly.type
_entity_poly.pdbx_seq_one_letter_code
_entity_poly.pdbx_strand_id
1 'polypeptide(L)'
;MDLTLHPRTVQFSVELARAWPHLTIPQVTSAALQLAENIQLENIGDFEALKGLVAHLQLRPASEWELFGYVPTEDAVPIRLEQPRESELSEITFEDHFLSIHTRRAHTGVEHLPSHTEVVSTWRKRLGSATTANLDYAEFTQEGVGRKIPLRRVEMLGNVWKIGAVVAWERDRGEETSWCYLDRRPLPGERPDPGMNEWNAWYRIQLNPEIGRDAVVEIARCVAEIYLGYVDKVFGTPVEAGHQRGPESEAAAYIALERLWVPPRSRRTQWFHSYTAREPMAAGFRWEEVFRAAEAVEDLLRGDTHPVTA
;
A
#
# COMPACT_ATOMS: atom_id res chain seq x y z
N MET A 1 7.72 13.28 13.93
CA MET A 1 6.36 12.91 14.36
C MET A 1 6.54 11.94 15.52
N ASP A 2 6.23 12.34 16.76
CA ASP A 2 6.60 11.56 17.95
C ASP A 2 5.48 10.57 18.30
N LEU A 3 5.55 9.38 17.71
CA LEU A 3 4.51 8.35 17.81
C LEU A 3 4.79 7.40 18.98
N THR A 4 4.58 7.86 20.21
CA THR A 4 4.12 6.93 21.27
C THR A 4 2.64 6.63 21.07
N LEU A 5 2.25 6.25 19.85
CA LEU A 5 0.87 5.91 19.54
C LEU A 5 0.53 4.60 20.25
N HIS A 6 -0.60 4.61 20.95
CA HIS A 6 -1.18 3.39 21.52
C HIS A 6 -1.31 2.34 20.39
N PRO A 7 -0.94 1.06 20.62
CA PRO A 7 -1.08 -0.02 19.63
C PRO A 7 -2.42 -0.05 18.88
N ARG A 8 -3.50 0.41 19.51
CA ARG A 8 -4.83 0.47 18.90
C ARG A 8 -4.95 1.53 17.82
N THR A 9 -4.38 2.72 18.03
CA THR A 9 -4.37 3.79 17.02
C THR A 9 -3.56 3.38 15.80
N VAL A 10 -2.43 2.69 16.02
CA VAL A 10 -1.62 2.12 14.93
C VAL A 10 -2.42 1.12 14.11
N GLN A 11 -3.07 0.14 14.76
CA GLN A 11 -3.95 -0.81 14.06
C GLN A 11 -5.04 -0.09 13.26
N PHE A 12 -5.66 0.94 13.85
CA PHE A 12 -6.69 1.72 13.17
C PHE A 12 -6.14 2.43 11.93
N SER A 13 -5.00 3.10 12.02
CA SER A 13 -4.34 3.74 10.87
C SER A 13 -3.96 2.74 9.78
N VAL A 14 -3.43 1.57 10.15
CA VAL A 14 -3.06 0.50 9.20
C VAL A 14 -4.30 -0.04 8.48
N GLU A 15 -5.38 -0.37 9.21
CA GLU A 15 -6.58 -0.90 8.59
C GLU A 15 -7.34 0.16 7.78
N LEU A 16 -7.33 1.43 8.19
CA LEU A 16 -7.83 2.53 7.36
C LEU A 16 -7.03 2.68 6.08
N ALA A 17 -5.70 2.67 6.15
CA ALA A 17 -4.83 2.75 4.97
C ALA A 17 -5.16 1.62 4.00
N ARG A 18 -5.37 0.40 4.50
CA ARG A 18 -5.80 -0.74 3.68
C ARG A 18 -7.19 -0.58 3.06
N ALA A 19 -8.11 0.04 3.79
CA ALA A 19 -9.51 0.19 3.39
C ALA A 19 -9.74 1.31 2.37
N TRP A 20 -8.94 2.38 2.38
CA TRP A 20 -9.17 3.61 1.60
C TRP A 20 -8.12 3.87 0.50
N PRO A 21 -8.09 3.07 -0.58
CA PRO A 21 -7.18 3.23 -1.71
C PRO A 21 -7.47 4.46 -2.59
N HIS A 22 -8.59 5.14 -2.36
CA HIS A 22 -8.97 6.37 -3.05
C HIS A 22 -8.29 7.62 -2.46
N LEU A 23 -7.64 7.47 -1.31
CA LEU A 23 -6.81 8.49 -0.65
C LEU A 23 -5.36 7.99 -0.63
N THR A 24 -4.40 8.91 -0.63
CA THR A 24 -2.97 8.58 -0.46
C THR A 24 -2.71 8.09 0.97
N ILE A 25 -1.64 7.34 1.19
CA ILE A 25 -1.32 6.84 2.54
C ILE A 25 -1.09 7.99 3.55
N PRO A 26 -0.42 9.10 3.19
CA PRO A 26 -0.34 10.28 4.04
C PRO A 26 -1.72 10.88 4.40
N GLN A 27 -2.63 11.00 3.42
CA GLN A 27 -4.00 11.47 3.67
C GLN A 27 -4.73 10.55 4.64
N VAL A 28 -4.65 9.23 4.43
CA VAL A 28 -5.32 8.27 5.32
C VAL A 28 -4.72 8.27 6.72
N THR A 29 -3.40 8.41 6.85
CA THR A 29 -2.73 8.47 8.15
C THR A 29 -3.14 9.75 8.90
N SER A 30 -3.23 10.89 8.21
CA SER A 30 -3.77 12.13 8.76
C SER A 30 -5.23 11.98 9.20
N ALA A 31 -6.07 11.39 8.34
CA ALA A 31 -7.47 11.12 8.66
C ALA A 31 -7.61 10.21 9.89
N ALA A 32 -6.80 9.16 9.98
CA ALA A 32 -6.83 8.22 11.08
C ALA A 32 -6.53 8.88 12.43
N LEU A 33 -5.56 9.81 12.47
CA LEU A 33 -5.24 10.57 13.68
C LEU A 33 -6.39 11.49 14.09
N GLN A 34 -6.94 12.26 13.15
CA GLN A 34 -8.09 13.15 13.41
C GLN A 34 -9.34 12.38 13.85
N LEU A 35 -9.56 11.19 13.27
CA LEU A 35 -10.66 10.31 13.63
C LEU A 35 -10.45 9.64 14.99
N ALA A 36 -9.21 9.25 15.32
CA ALA A 36 -8.89 8.61 16.59
C ALA A 36 -9.16 9.51 17.81
N GLU A 37 -9.15 10.82 17.65
CA GLU A 37 -9.51 11.77 18.71
C GLU A 37 -11.01 11.74 19.05
N ASN A 38 -11.84 11.32 18.09
CA ASN A 38 -13.30 11.39 18.17
C ASN A 38 -13.95 10.00 18.26
N ILE A 39 -13.20 8.94 17.95
CA ILE A 39 -13.62 7.56 18.07
C ILE A 39 -12.99 6.97 19.32
N GLN A 40 -13.81 6.41 20.21
CA GLN A 40 -13.38 5.67 21.40
C GLN A 40 -12.76 4.31 21.01
N LEU A 41 -11.59 4.34 20.38
CA LEU A 41 -10.92 3.16 19.82
C LEU A 41 -10.61 2.08 20.89
N GLU A 42 -10.43 2.50 22.13
CA GLU A 42 -10.24 1.66 23.31
C GLU A 42 -11.45 0.78 23.64
N ASN A 43 -12.66 1.24 23.30
CA ASN A 43 -13.90 0.51 23.54
C ASN A 43 -14.22 -0.50 22.43
N ILE A 44 -13.46 -0.48 21.33
CA ILE A 44 -13.63 -1.45 20.25
C ILE A 44 -12.99 -2.76 20.69
N GLY A 45 -13.81 -3.82 20.72
CA GLY A 45 -13.47 -5.16 21.23
C GLY A 45 -12.20 -5.78 20.65
N ASP A 46 -12.31 -6.67 19.68
CA ASP A 46 -11.18 -7.38 19.08
C ASP A 46 -10.74 -6.76 17.74
N PHE A 47 -9.87 -7.46 17.01
CA PHE A 47 -9.39 -7.03 15.70
C PHE A 47 -10.49 -7.11 14.61
N GLU A 48 -11.40 -8.08 14.69
CA GLU A 48 -12.49 -8.17 13.72
C GLU A 48 -13.53 -7.07 13.93
N ALA A 49 -13.78 -6.67 15.17
CA ALA A 49 -14.61 -5.49 15.47
C ALA A 49 -14.00 -4.20 14.89
N LEU A 50 -12.67 -4.04 14.94
CA LEU A 50 -11.98 -2.91 14.32
C LEU A 50 -12.14 -2.90 12.80
N LYS A 51 -11.94 -4.04 12.15
CA LYS A 51 -12.17 -4.19 10.71
C LYS A 51 -13.63 -3.91 10.34
N GLY A 52 -14.56 -4.34 11.19
CA GLY A 52 -15.98 -4.04 11.09
C GLY A 52 -16.23 -2.53 11.10
N LEU A 53 -15.69 -1.80 12.07
CA LEU A 53 -15.79 -0.34 12.12
C LEU A 53 -15.24 0.28 10.83
N VAL A 54 -14.00 -0.03 10.48
CA VAL A 54 -13.30 0.53 9.31
C VAL A 54 -14.10 0.32 8.02
N ALA A 55 -14.70 -0.86 7.84
CA ALA A 55 -15.52 -1.18 6.67
C ALA A 55 -16.78 -0.31 6.53
N HIS A 56 -17.28 0.27 7.62
CA HIS A 56 -18.46 1.13 7.63
C HIS A 56 -18.14 2.63 7.62
N LEU A 57 -16.88 3.02 7.83
CA LEU A 57 -16.48 4.42 7.72
C LEU A 57 -16.47 4.85 6.25
N GLN A 58 -17.29 5.86 5.94
CA GLN A 58 -17.37 6.47 4.61
C GLN A 58 -16.99 7.94 4.74
N LEU A 59 -15.74 8.23 4.41
CA LEU A 59 -15.21 9.59 4.40
C LEU A 59 -15.29 10.12 2.96
N ARG A 60 -15.89 11.29 2.77
CA ARG A 60 -15.96 11.96 1.46
C ARG A 60 -15.68 13.46 1.57
N PRO A 61 -15.19 14.08 0.49
CA PRO A 61 -15.00 15.53 0.45
C PRO A 61 -16.30 16.29 0.68
N ALA A 62 -16.22 17.46 1.31
CA ALA A 62 -17.36 18.35 1.53
C ALA A 62 -18.03 18.74 0.21
N SER A 63 -17.23 18.98 -0.84
CA SER A 63 -17.71 19.31 -2.19
C SER A 63 -18.56 18.18 -2.79
N GLU A 64 -18.20 16.92 -2.55
CA GLU A 64 -18.98 15.77 -3.01
C GLU A 64 -20.30 15.66 -2.24
N TRP A 65 -20.28 15.82 -0.92
CA TRP A 65 -21.51 15.82 -0.12
C TRP A 65 -22.49 16.90 -0.60
N GLU A 66 -21.99 18.13 -0.78
CA GLU A 66 -22.78 19.26 -1.24
C GLU A 66 -23.37 19.01 -2.64
N LEU A 67 -22.55 18.49 -3.57
CA LEU A 67 -22.98 18.16 -4.93
C LEU A 67 -24.20 17.23 -4.92
N PHE A 68 -24.25 16.25 -4.02
CA PHE A 68 -25.38 15.30 -3.91
C PHE A 68 -26.46 15.74 -2.92
N GLY A 69 -26.45 17.01 -2.48
CA GLY A 69 -27.49 17.61 -1.63
C GLY A 69 -27.43 17.22 -0.15
N TYR A 70 -26.26 16.81 0.34
CA TYR A 70 -25.99 16.58 1.75
C TYR A 70 -25.31 17.79 2.38
N VAL A 71 -25.59 18.02 3.66
CA VAL A 71 -24.93 19.04 4.47
C VAL A 71 -24.44 18.39 5.77
N PRO A 72 -23.33 18.88 6.35
CA PRO A 72 -22.89 18.44 7.67
C PRO A 72 -23.98 18.69 8.74
N THR A 73 -24.02 17.83 9.76
CA THR A 73 -24.79 18.05 10.98
C THR A 73 -24.10 19.09 11.86
N GLU A 74 -24.79 19.61 12.89
CA GLU A 74 -24.24 20.65 13.78
C GLU A 74 -23.05 20.14 14.61
N ASP A 75 -23.01 18.84 14.88
CA ASP A 75 -21.95 18.12 15.61
C ASP A 75 -20.89 17.51 14.69
N ALA A 76 -20.96 17.78 13.38
CA ALA A 76 -20.04 17.20 12.42
C ALA A 76 -18.61 17.72 12.63
N VAL A 77 -17.69 16.80 12.91
CA VAL A 77 -16.25 17.10 12.97
C VAL A 77 -15.65 16.97 11.57
N PRO A 78 -15.11 18.06 10.98
CA PRO A 78 -14.43 17.99 9.69
C PRO A 78 -13.08 17.29 9.84
N ILE A 79 -12.77 16.43 8.87
CA ILE A 79 -11.44 15.85 8.69
C ILE A 79 -10.75 16.61 7.57
N ARG A 80 -9.71 17.37 7.90
CA ARG A 80 -9.06 18.26 6.95
C ARG A 80 -7.91 17.55 6.27
N LEU A 81 -8.00 17.35 4.96
CA LEU A 81 -7.02 16.61 4.17
C LEU A 81 -6.37 17.52 3.13
N GLU A 82 -5.07 17.36 2.93
CA GLU A 82 -4.33 18.04 1.86
C GLU A 82 -4.86 17.56 0.50
N GLN A 83 -5.07 18.49 -0.43
CA GLN A 83 -5.47 18.15 -1.80
C GLN A 83 -4.24 17.78 -2.65
N PRO A 84 -4.38 16.86 -3.63
CA PRO A 84 -3.30 16.54 -4.55
C PRO A 84 -2.75 17.80 -5.24
N ARG A 85 -1.43 17.96 -5.20
CA ARG A 85 -0.74 19.10 -5.82
C ARG A 85 -0.40 18.76 -7.26
N GLU A 86 -0.65 19.70 -8.18
CA GLU A 86 -0.21 19.56 -9.59
C GLU A 86 1.33 19.62 -9.72
N SER A 87 2.00 20.28 -8.77
CA SER A 87 3.45 20.44 -8.73
C SER A 87 3.94 20.64 -7.28
N GLU A 88 5.18 20.25 -7.00
CA GLU A 88 5.86 20.53 -5.73
C GLU A 88 6.06 22.03 -5.45
N LEU A 89 5.78 22.90 -6.42
CA LEU A 89 5.80 24.35 -6.26
C LEU A 89 4.41 24.94 -5.96
N SER A 90 3.33 24.18 -6.14
CA SER A 90 1.95 24.67 -5.94
C SER A 90 1.65 24.89 -4.46
N GLU A 91 0.86 25.90 -4.10
CA GLU A 91 0.46 26.09 -2.70
C GLU A 91 -0.27 24.86 -2.15
N ILE A 92 -0.04 24.55 -0.87
CA ILE A 92 -0.72 23.45 -0.19
C ILE A 92 -2.14 23.92 0.13
N THR A 93 -3.13 23.29 -0.50
CA THR A 93 -4.54 23.50 -0.20
C THR A 93 -5.11 22.33 0.57
N PHE A 94 -6.14 22.60 1.35
CA PHE A 94 -6.81 21.60 2.17
C PHE A 94 -8.30 21.61 1.89
N GLU A 95 -8.91 20.44 1.91
CA GLU A 95 -10.34 20.26 1.77
C GLU A 95 -10.90 19.50 2.98
N ASP A 96 -12.02 19.99 3.48
CA ASP A 96 -12.74 19.34 4.56
C ASP A 96 -13.46 18.10 4.03
N HIS A 97 -13.39 17.03 4.81
CA HIS A 97 -14.09 15.78 4.56
C HIS A 97 -14.98 15.44 5.74
N PHE A 98 -16.11 14.81 5.47
CA PHE A 98 -17.06 14.41 6.51
C PHE A 98 -17.40 12.93 6.40
N LEU A 99 -17.59 12.29 7.55
CA LEU A 99 -18.14 10.94 7.62
C LEU A 99 -19.62 10.97 7.26
N SER A 100 -20.11 9.93 6.59
CA SER A 100 -21.53 9.80 6.24
C SER A 100 -22.49 9.88 7.43
N ILE A 101 -22.05 9.47 8.63
CA ILE A 101 -22.86 9.54 9.86
C ILE A 101 -23.02 10.98 10.38
N HIS A 102 -22.17 11.91 9.94
CA HIS A 102 -22.19 13.33 10.31
C HIS A 102 -22.75 14.21 9.18
N THR A 103 -23.45 13.60 8.22
CA THR A 103 -24.13 14.33 7.15
C THR A 103 -25.61 13.99 7.13
N ARG A 104 -26.41 14.96 6.70
CA ARG A 104 -27.85 14.81 6.52
C ARG A 104 -28.26 15.36 5.18
N ARG A 105 -29.31 14.80 4.61
CA ARG A 105 -29.84 15.27 3.33
C ARG A 105 -30.61 16.58 3.54
N ALA A 106 -30.17 17.65 2.87
CA ALA A 106 -30.83 18.95 2.94
C ALA A 106 -32.07 19.03 2.03
N HIS A 107 -32.06 18.33 0.90
CA HIS A 107 -33.11 18.40 -0.12
C HIS A 107 -33.54 17.01 -0.61
N THR A 108 -34.81 16.86 -0.97
CA THR A 108 -35.38 15.62 -1.57
C THR A 108 -35.09 15.51 -3.07
N GLY A 109 -33.86 15.82 -3.49
CA GLY A 109 -33.43 15.67 -4.88
C GLY A 109 -33.50 14.21 -5.38
N VAL A 110 -33.43 14.02 -6.69
CA VAL A 110 -33.42 12.68 -7.31
C VAL A 110 -31.98 12.14 -7.46
N GLU A 111 -30.97 12.98 -7.23
CA GLU A 111 -29.57 12.59 -7.38
C GLU A 111 -29.16 11.56 -6.32
N HIS A 112 -28.60 10.46 -6.81
CA HIS A 112 -28.15 9.34 -6.00
C HIS A 112 -26.65 9.46 -5.76
N LEU A 113 -26.26 9.51 -4.48
CA LEU A 113 -24.87 9.43 -4.09
C LEU A 113 -24.29 8.07 -4.56
N PRO A 114 -23.16 8.05 -5.30
CA PRO A 114 -22.53 6.80 -5.73
C PRO A 114 -22.21 5.90 -4.55
N SER A 115 -22.27 4.59 -4.72
CA SER A 115 -21.92 3.65 -3.64
C SER A 115 -20.44 3.80 -3.26
N HIS A 116 -20.17 4.06 -1.97
CA HIS A 116 -18.80 4.19 -1.47
C HIS A 116 -17.98 2.92 -1.74
N THR A 117 -18.60 1.76 -1.52
CA THR A 117 -17.98 0.45 -1.76
C THR A 117 -17.61 0.25 -3.23
N GLU A 118 -18.44 0.74 -4.17
CA GLU A 118 -18.14 0.66 -5.61
C GLU A 118 -16.99 1.59 -6.01
N VAL A 119 -16.97 2.82 -5.46
CA VAL A 119 -15.85 3.76 -5.66
C VAL A 119 -14.54 3.14 -5.15
N VAL A 120 -14.52 2.65 -3.90
CA VAL A 120 -13.35 1.97 -3.32
C VAL A 120 -12.95 0.75 -4.17
N SER A 121 -13.90 -0.08 -4.59
CA SER A 121 -13.64 -1.26 -5.44
C SER A 121 -13.03 -0.89 -6.78
N THR A 122 -13.48 0.22 -7.38
CA THR A 122 -12.94 0.75 -8.63
C THR A 122 -11.49 1.21 -8.44
N TRP A 123 -11.21 1.93 -7.37
CA TRP A 123 -9.85 2.34 -7.00
C TRP A 123 -8.91 1.15 -6.78
N ARG A 124 -9.36 0.11 -6.08
CA ARG A 124 -8.56 -1.12 -5.91
C ARG A 124 -8.19 -1.79 -7.22
N LYS A 125 -9.08 -1.72 -8.21
CA LYS A 125 -8.94 -2.37 -9.53
C LYS A 125 -8.10 -1.55 -10.50
N ARG A 126 -8.04 -0.22 -10.33
CA ARG A 126 -7.28 0.70 -11.18
C ARG A 126 -5.84 0.22 -11.34
N LEU A 127 -5.39 0.14 -12.58
CA LEU A 127 -3.98 0.09 -12.96
C LEU A 127 -3.64 1.41 -13.66
N GLY A 128 -2.43 1.92 -13.44
CA GLY A 128 -1.93 3.14 -14.08
C GLY A 128 -1.85 2.95 -15.60
N SER A 129 -1.99 4.05 -16.35
CA SER A 129 -2.05 4.05 -17.82
C SER A 129 -0.79 3.51 -18.50
N ALA A 130 0.34 3.50 -17.80
CA ALA A 130 1.60 2.93 -18.27
C ALA A 130 1.70 1.41 -18.06
N THR A 131 0.75 0.79 -17.36
CA THR A 131 0.73 -0.66 -17.16
C THR A 131 0.22 -1.33 -18.42
N THR A 132 1.06 -2.12 -19.07
CA THR A 132 0.71 -2.90 -20.26
C THR A 132 0.77 -4.39 -19.97
N ALA A 133 0.11 -5.19 -20.81
CA ALA A 133 0.24 -6.64 -20.75
C ALA A 133 1.70 -7.02 -20.99
N ASN A 134 2.40 -7.43 -19.93
CA ASN A 134 3.79 -7.83 -20.00
C ASN A 134 3.89 -9.37 -20.09
N LEU A 135 4.47 -9.86 -21.19
CA LEU A 135 4.72 -11.29 -21.43
C LEU A 135 6.02 -11.79 -20.79
N ASP A 136 6.89 -10.91 -20.31
CA ASP A 136 8.16 -11.26 -19.65
C ASP A 136 7.92 -12.12 -18.40
N TYR A 137 6.77 -11.93 -17.75
CA TYR A 137 6.33 -12.71 -16.59
C TYR A 137 5.26 -13.76 -16.94
N ALA A 138 5.10 -14.12 -18.23
CA ALA A 138 4.11 -15.11 -18.65
C ALA A 138 4.34 -16.49 -18.00
N GLU A 139 5.58 -16.83 -17.61
CA GLU A 139 5.88 -18.06 -16.86
C GLU A 139 5.12 -18.13 -15.52
N PHE A 140 4.84 -16.99 -14.88
CA PHE A 140 4.03 -16.92 -13.66
C PHE A 140 2.53 -17.23 -13.89
N THR A 141 2.07 -17.22 -15.15
CA THR A 141 0.69 -17.57 -15.52
C THR A 141 0.51 -19.05 -15.87
N GLN A 142 1.60 -19.81 -16.02
CA GLN A 142 1.54 -21.21 -16.44
C GLN A 142 1.06 -22.12 -15.30
N GLU A 143 0.20 -23.09 -15.63
CA GLU A 143 -0.37 -24.06 -14.70
C GLU A 143 0.64 -25.16 -14.32
N GLY A 144 1.68 -24.78 -13.58
CA GLY A 144 2.47 -25.74 -12.80
C GLY A 144 2.00 -25.72 -11.34
N VAL A 145 1.71 -26.87 -10.73
CA VAL A 145 1.58 -27.08 -9.25
C VAL A 145 0.79 -26.00 -8.48
N GLY A 146 -0.40 -25.59 -8.95
CA GLY A 146 -1.21 -24.58 -8.23
C GLY A 146 -0.61 -23.17 -8.16
N ARG A 147 0.34 -22.86 -9.06
CA ARG A 147 1.14 -21.63 -9.11
C ARG A 147 0.53 -20.51 -9.97
N LYS A 148 -0.72 -20.65 -10.43
CA LYS A 148 -1.32 -19.69 -11.37
C LYS A 148 -1.52 -18.32 -10.72
N ILE A 149 -0.63 -17.38 -11.03
CA ILE A 149 -0.83 -15.98 -10.67
C ILE A 149 -1.88 -15.39 -11.61
N PRO A 150 -2.96 -14.74 -11.10
CA PRO A 150 -3.94 -14.06 -11.95
C PRO A 150 -3.27 -13.04 -12.86
N LEU A 151 -3.69 -12.97 -14.13
CA LEU A 151 -3.09 -12.09 -15.16
C LEU A 151 -2.92 -10.64 -14.68
N ARG A 152 -3.94 -10.08 -14.03
CA ARG A 152 -3.88 -8.72 -13.45
C ARG A 152 -2.68 -8.52 -12.53
N ARG A 153 -2.35 -9.51 -11.70
CA ARG A 153 -1.21 -9.39 -10.78
C ARG A 153 0.11 -9.49 -11.54
N VAL A 154 0.16 -10.26 -12.62
CA VAL A 154 1.32 -10.31 -13.52
C VAL A 154 1.52 -8.98 -14.25
N GLU A 155 0.44 -8.33 -14.68
CA GLU A 155 0.49 -6.96 -15.26
C GLU A 155 1.11 -5.96 -14.27
N MET A 156 0.76 -6.04 -12.99
CA MET A 156 1.38 -5.22 -11.94
C MET A 156 2.89 -5.50 -11.78
N LEU A 157 3.31 -6.76 -11.88
CA LEU A 157 4.73 -7.12 -11.85
C LEU A 157 5.49 -6.52 -13.04
N GLY A 158 4.81 -6.34 -14.17
CA GLY A 158 5.33 -5.64 -15.34
C GLY A 158 5.79 -4.20 -15.08
N ASN A 159 5.56 -3.63 -13.88
CA ASN A 159 6.05 -2.32 -13.49
C ASN A 159 7.37 -2.34 -12.69
N VAL A 160 7.84 -3.49 -12.20
CA VAL A 160 9.02 -3.55 -11.29
C VAL A 160 10.33 -3.13 -11.96
N TRP A 161 10.42 -3.23 -13.29
CA TRP A 161 11.57 -2.71 -14.04
C TRP A 161 11.77 -1.22 -13.80
N LYS A 162 10.74 -0.44 -13.45
CA LYS A 162 10.84 1.01 -13.26
C LYS A 162 11.78 1.41 -12.12
N ILE A 163 12.12 0.48 -11.22
CA ILE A 163 13.13 0.65 -10.16
C ILE A 163 14.42 -0.14 -10.44
N GLY A 164 14.58 -0.67 -11.65
CA GLY A 164 15.70 -1.52 -12.03
C GLY A 164 15.59 -2.97 -11.53
N ALA A 165 14.40 -3.44 -11.14
CA ALA A 165 14.22 -4.78 -10.60
C ALA A 165 13.68 -5.77 -11.64
N VAL A 166 14.13 -7.03 -11.55
CA VAL A 166 13.58 -8.16 -12.28
C VAL A 166 13.23 -9.29 -11.31
N VAL A 167 12.11 -9.95 -11.57
CA VAL A 167 11.63 -11.09 -10.79
C VAL A 167 11.89 -12.39 -11.57
N ALA A 168 12.40 -13.42 -10.91
CA ALA A 168 12.58 -14.74 -11.52
C ALA A 168 12.29 -15.86 -10.51
N TRP A 169 12.03 -17.06 -11.01
CA TRP A 169 12.03 -18.26 -10.17
C TRP A 169 13.46 -18.67 -9.82
N GLU A 170 13.69 -18.99 -8.56
CA GLU A 170 14.94 -19.61 -8.11
C GLU A 170 15.02 -21.04 -8.64
N ARG A 171 16.17 -21.41 -9.24
CA ARG A 171 16.35 -22.69 -9.94
C ARG A 171 17.31 -23.63 -9.21
N ASP A 172 18.21 -23.09 -8.40
CA ASP A 172 19.39 -23.81 -7.96
C ASP A 172 19.39 -24.11 -6.45
N ARG A 173 18.77 -23.30 -5.58
CA ARG A 173 18.94 -23.45 -4.11
C ARG A 173 17.79 -22.96 -3.22
N GLY A 174 17.66 -23.62 -2.06
CA GLY A 174 17.33 -23.00 -0.77
C GLY A 174 15.95 -23.30 -0.14
N GLU A 175 15.89 -23.22 1.19
CA GLU A 175 14.66 -23.34 1.99
C GLU A 175 13.91 -21.99 2.18
N GLU A 176 14.56 -20.87 1.85
CA GLU A 176 13.98 -19.53 1.99
C GLU A 176 12.85 -19.30 0.99
N THR A 177 11.95 -18.36 1.29
CA THR A 177 10.83 -18.01 0.39
C THR A 177 11.26 -17.15 -0.79
N SER A 178 12.27 -16.31 -0.60
CA SER A 178 12.80 -15.43 -1.65
C SER A 178 14.18 -14.88 -1.30
N TRP A 179 14.83 -14.31 -2.33
CA TRP A 179 16.06 -13.56 -2.23
C TRP A 179 15.90 -12.22 -2.93
N CYS A 180 16.28 -11.14 -2.24
CA CYS A 180 16.31 -9.80 -2.81
C CYS A 180 17.68 -9.18 -2.54
N TYR A 181 18.36 -8.80 -3.63
CA TYR A 181 19.68 -8.22 -3.55
C TYR A 181 19.95 -7.29 -4.73
N LEU A 182 20.85 -6.34 -4.51
CA LEU A 182 21.43 -5.50 -5.55
C LEU A 182 22.50 -6.31 -6.28
N ASP A 183 22.24 -6.67 -7.53
CA ASP A 183 23.14 -7.48 -8.36
C ASP A 183 24.11 -6.59 -9.15
N ARG A 184 23.60 -5.50 -9.72
CA ARG A 184 24.38 -4.50 -10.46
C ARG A 184 24.16 -3.11 -9.89
N ARG A 185 25.26 -2.40 -9.59
CA ARG A 185 25.20 -0.97 -9.31
C ARG A 185 25.10 -0.18 -10.62
N PRO A 186 24.05 0.65 -10.80
CA PRO A 186 23.96 1.55 -11.95
C PRO A 186 25.01 2.65 -11.92
N LEU A 187 25.27 3.22 -13.10
CA LEU A 187 26.04 4.45 -13.21
C LEU A 187 25.16 5.66 -12.83
N PRO A 188 25.74 6.76 -12.28
CA PRO A 188 24.98 7.96 -11.99
C PRO A 188 24.24 8.49 -13.22
N GLY A 189 22.94 8.78 -13.09
CA GLY A 189 22.08 9.21 -14.19
C GLY A 189 21.54 8.08 -15.08
N GLU A 190 21.94 6.83 -14.87
CA GLU A 190 21.35 5.67 -15.55
C GLU A 190 19.87 5.54 -15.16
N ARG A 191 19.04 5.17 -16.13
CA ARG A 191 17.60 4.92 -15.93
C ARG A 191 17.29 3.50 -16.34
N PRO A 192 16.42 2.79 -15.62
CA PRO A 192 16.03 1.47 -16.04
C PRO A 192 15.13 1.54 -17.27
N ASP A 193 15.05 0.43 -17.99
CA ASP A 193 14.27 0.30 -19.22
C ASP A 193 13.40 -0.95 -19.21
N PRO A 194 12.30 -1.00 -20.00
CA PRO A 194 11.41 -2.16 -20.03
C PRO A 194 12.08 -3.45 -20.52
N GLY A 195 13.22 -3.39 -21.20
CA GLY A 195 13.97 -4.54 -21.70
C GLY A 195 14.94 -5.15 -20.67
N MET A 196 14.87 -4.72 -19.41
CA MET A 196 15.64 -5.31 -18.33
C MET A 196 15.32 -6.79 -18.14
N ASN A 197 16.37 -7.57 -17.87
CA ASN A 197 16.35 -9.00 -17.62
C ASN A 197 17.37 -9.34 -16.52
N GLU A 198 17.49 -10.62 -16.18
CA GLU A 198 18.35 -11.09 -15.10
C GLU A 198 19.84 -10.72 -15.23
N TRP A 199 20.31 -10.31 -16.42
CA TRP A 199 21.72 -9.99 -16.67
C TRP A 199 22.06 -8.51 -16.57
N ASN A 200 21.07 -7.62 -16.74
CA ASN A 200 21.29 -6.18 -16.76
C ASN A 200 20.50 -5.41 -15.69
N ALA A 201 19.58 -6.08 -14.98
CA ALA A 201 18.82 -5.52 -13.87
C ALA A 201 19.75 -5.06 -12.74
N TRP A 202 19.33 -4.02 -12.03
CA TRP A 202 20.02 -3.54 -10.85
C TRP A 202 19.73 -4.45 -9.65
N TYR A 203 18.45 -4.79 -9.47
CA TYR A 203 17.99 -5.69 -8.41
C TYR A 203 17.46 -7.00 -8.98
N ARG A 204 17.78 -8.10 -8.31
CA ARG A 204 17.18 -9.42 -8.58
C ARG A 204 16.30 -9.83 -7.42
N ILE A 205 15.07 -10.17 -7.74
CA ILE A 205 14.11 -10.77 -6.82
C ILE A 205 13.87 -12.20 -7.28
N GLN A 206 14.46 -13.15 -6.56
CA GLN A 206 14.31 -14.57 -6.84
C GLN A 206 13.28 -15.18 -5.89
N LEU A 207 12.35 -15.96 -6.41
CA LEU A 207 11.29 -16.59 -5.63
C LEU A 207 11.48 -18.09 -5.57
N ASN A 208 11.28 -18.66 -4.39
CA ASN A 208 11.18 -20.11 -4.26
C ASN A 208 9.94 -20.63 -5.02
N PRO A 209 10.08 -21.59 -5.94
CA PRO A 209 8.96 -22.16 -6.69
C PRO A 209 7.84 -22.80 -5.83
N GLU A 210 8.12 -23.10 -4.57
CA GLU A 210 7.17 -23.67 -3.61
C GLU A 210 6.30 -22.62 -2.91
N ILE A 211 6.56 -21.32 -3.12
CA ILE A 211 5.82 -20.24 -2.46
C ILE A 211 4.33 -20.17 -2.85
N GLY A 212 3.98 -20.75 -4.00
CA GLY A 212 2.61 -20.89 -4.48
C GLY A 212 1.87 -19.55 -4.57
N ARG A 213 0.70 -19.46 -3.94
CA ARG A 213 -0.20 -18.29 -4.03
C ARG A 213 0.36 -17.00 -3.42
N ASP A 214 1.41 -17.10 -2.61
CA ASP A 214 2.03 -15.96 -1.91
C ASP A 214 3.14 -15.28 -2.73
N ALA A 215 3.39 -15.72 -3.98
CA ALA A 215 4.44 -15.14 -4.83
C ALA A 215 4.36 -13.60 -4.95
N VAL A 216 3.18 -13.05 -5.23
CA VAL A 216 2.99 -11.58 -5.34
C VAL A 216 3.21 -10.89 -4.00
N VAL A 217 2.82 -11.55 -2.90
CA VAL A 217 3.04 -11.03 -1.55
C VAL A 217 4.51 -10.94 -1.24
N GLU A 218 5.27 -11.95 -1.64
CA GLU A 218 6.71 -12.01 -1.46
C GLU A 218 7.45 -10.98 -2.31
N ILE A 219 7.06 -10.80 -3.56
CA ILE A 219 7.65 -9.75 -4.42
C ILE A 219 7.43 -8.38 -3.79
N ALA A 220 6.20 -8.07 -3.36
CA ALA A 220 5.92 -6.80 -2.70
C ALA A 220 6.73 -6.61 -1.41
N ARG A 221 6.95 -7.69 -0.64
CA ARG A 221 7.83 -7.68 0.53
C ARG A 221 9.28 -7.37 0.14
N CYS A 222 9.82 -8.02 -0.88
CA CYS A 222 11.18 -7.74 -1.39
C CYS A 222 11.33 -6.31 -1.90
N VAL A 223 10.35 -5.80 -2.64
CA VAL A 223 10.32 -4.40 -3.08
C VAL A 223 10.30 -3.47 -1.86
N ALA A 224 9.51 -3.77 -0.82
CA ALA A 224 9.50 -3.00 0.40
C ALA A 224 10.87 -3.00 1.10
N GLU A 225 11.63 -4.11 1.07
CA GLU A 225 12.99 -4.14 1.63
C GLU A 225 13.93 -3.12 0.97
N ILE A 226 13.81 -2.90 -0.34
CA ILE A 226 14.56 -1.87 -1.08
C ILE A 226 14.17 -0.48 -0.59
N TYR A 227 12.86 -0.19 -0.50
CA TYR A 227 12.38 1.12 -0.04
C TYR A 227 12.67 1.40 1.45
N LEU A 228 12.76 0.36 2.27
CA LEU A 228 13.09 0.44 3.70
C LEU A 228 14.59 0.49 4.00
N GLY A 229 15.44 0.41 2.97
CA GLY A 229 16.90 0.47 3.08
C GLY A 229 17.57 -0.85 3.48
N TYR A 230 16.84 -1.96 3.59
CA TYR A 230 17.40 -3.28 3.90
C TYR A 230 18.17 -3.90 2.74
N VAL A 231 17.89 -3.43 1.53
CA VAL A 231 18.70 -3.64 0.33
C VAL A 231 19.16 -2.26 -0.14
N ASP A 232 20.44 -2.13 -0.49
CA ASP A 232 21.05 -0.87 -0.92
C ASP A 232 20.22 -0.16 -1.99
N LYS A 233 19.59 0.95 -1.60
CA LYS A 233 18.73 1.74 -2.47
C LYS A 233 19.57 2.68 -3.34
N VAL A 234 19.71 2.34 -4.61
CA VAL A 234 20.53 3.10 -5.59
C VAL A 234 19.76 4.17 -6.36
N PHE A 235 18.63 4.64 -5.83
CA PHE A 235 17.81 5.69 -6.45
C PHE A 235 17.10 6.54 -5.40
N GLY A 236 16.82 7.80 -5.74
CA GLY A 236 16.15 8.74 -4.84
C GLY A 236 16.91 8.95 -3.52
N THR A 237 16.20 9.39 -2.49
CA THR A 237 16.82 9.62 -1.17
C THR A 237 17.17 8.28 -0.50
N PRO A 238 18.41 8.12 0.00
CA PRO A 238 18.80 6.97 0.81
C PRO A 238 17.94 6.85 2.07
N VAL A 239 17.66 5.62 2.47
CA VAL A 239 16.95 5.30 3.71
C VAL A 239 17.87 4.42 4.55
N GLU A 240 18.16 4.84 5.77
CA GLU A 240 18.96 4.03 6.70
C GLU A 240 18.17 2.77 7.09
N ALA A 241 18.80 1.60 7.11
CA ALA A 241 18.12 0.37 7.46
C ALA A 241 17.78 0.31 8.97
N GLY A 242 16.62 -0.25 9.29
CA GLY A 242 16.24 -0.55 10.67
C GLY A 242 16.82 -1.87 11.16
N HIS A 243 16.19 -2.44 12.20
CA HIS A 243 16.56 -3.74 12.76
C HIS A 243 15.48 -4.81 12.58
N GLN A 244 14.35 -4.46 11.96
CA GLN A 244 13.14 -5.26 11.88
C GLN A 244 12.79 -5.62 10.42
N ARG A 245 13.77 -6.11 9.66
CA ARG A 245 13.67 -6.40 8.20
C ARG A 245 12.40 -7.16 7.84
N GLY A 246 12.18 -8.33 8.43
CA GLY A 246 11.01 -9.16 8.17
C GLY A 246 9.70 -8.45 8.51
N PRO A 247 9.48 -8.05 9.79
CA PRO A 247 8.26 -7.39 10.21
C PRO A 247 7.92 -6.09 9.46
N GLU A 248 8.89 -5.20 9.22
CA GLU A 248 8.63 -3.92 8.54
C GLU A 248 8.30 -4.12 7.06
N SER A 249 9.06 -4.97 6.35
CA SER A 249 8.77 -5.26 4.94
C SER A 249 7.43 -5.98 4.75
N GLU A 250 7.08 -6.85 5.70
CA GLU A 250 5.79 -7.53 5.69
C GLU A 250 4.63 -6.57 5.97
N ALA A 251 4.77 -5.67 6.94
CA ALA A 251 3.76 -4.66 7.22
C ALA A 251 3.52 -3.73 6.02
N ALA A 252 4.59 -3.31 5.34
CA ALA A 252 4.48 -2.47 4.14
C ALA A 252 3.75 -3.20 3.01
N ALA A 253 4.10 -4.46 2.74
CA ALA A 253 3.41 -5.29 1.75
C ALA A 253 1.95 -5.53 2.13
N TYR A 254 1.64 -5.78 3.41
CA TYR A 254 0.28 -5.99 3.92
C TYR A 254 -0.63 -4.77 3.70
N ILE A 255 -0.08 -3.55 3.86
CA ILE A 255 -0.78 -2.31 3.58
C ILE A 255 -1.01 -2.14 2.07
N ALA A 256 0.05 -2.20 1.28
CA ALA A 256 0.02 -1.92 -0.15
C ALA A 256 -0.89 -2.89 -0.93
N LEU A 257 -0.83 -4.19 -0.62
CA LEU A 257 -1.48 -5.21 -1.43
C LEU A 257 -3.02 -5.23 -1.31
N GLU A 258 -3.56 -4.95 -0.12
CA GLU A 258 -5.02 -4.85 0.03
C GLU A 258 -5.59 -3.69 -0.80
N ARG A 259 -4.83 -2.58 -0.88
CA ARG A 259 -5.14 -1.40 -1.70
C ARG A 259 -5.06 -1.69 -3.21
N LEU A 260 -4.45 -2.81 -3.60
CA LEU A 260 -4.36 -3.33 -4.96
C LEU A 260 -5.23 -4.56 -5.23
N TRP A 261 -6.18 -4.88 -4.33
CA TRP A 261 -7.04 -6.06 -4.42
C TRP A 261 -6.28 -7.40 -4.45
N VAL A 262 -5.11 -7.44 -3.80
CA VAL A 262 -4.35 -8.66 -3.59
C VAL A 262 -4.55 -9.09 -2.13
N PRO A 263 -4.97 -10.34 -1.89
CA PRO A 263 -5.16 -10.83 -0.53
C PRO A 263 -3.82 -10.87 0.21
N PRO A 264 -3.84 -10.73 1.55
CA PRO A 264 -2.63 -10.85 2.36
C PRO A 264 -2.03 -12.26 2.28
N ARG A 265 -0.82 -12.40 2.84
CA ARG A 265 -0.11 -13.68 2.92
C ARG A 265 -1.03 -14.76 3.47
N SER A 266 -0.97 -15.92 2.84
CA SER A 266 -1.82 -17.05 3.18
C SER A 266 -1.53 -17.68 4.54
N ARG A 267 -0.25 -17.74 4.90
CA ARG A 267 0.22 -18.20 6.20
C ARG A 267 0.45 -16.97 7.08
N ARG A 268 -0.10 -17.01 8.29
CA ARG A 268 0.09 -15.95 9.28
C ARG A 268 1.51 -16.03 9.83
N THR A 269 2.22 -14.91 9.79
CA THR A 269 3.56 -14.77 10.35
C THR A 269 3.49 -14.37 11.83
N GLN A 270 4.63 -14.46 12.51
CA GLN A 270 4.74 -13.99 13.88
C GLN A 270 4.37 -12.50 14.01
N TRP A 271 4.82 -11.66 13.05
CA TRP A 271 4.44 -10.26 13.02
C TRP A 271 2.92 -10.08 12.95
N PHE A 272 2.24 -10.81 12.06
CA PHE A 272 0.78 -10.71 11.93
C PHE A 272 0.05 -11.15 13.20
N HIS A 273 0.56 -12.18 13.88
CA HIS A 273 0.03 -12.60 15.17
C HIS A 273 0.17 -11.51 16.24
N SER A 274 1.36 -10.93 16.42
CA SER A 274 1.58 -9.83 17.37
C SER A 274 0.76 -8.58 17.01
N TYR A 275 0.71 -8.23 15.72
CA TYR A 275 -0.08 -7.13 15.20
C TYR A 275 -1.55 -7.30 15.58
N THR A 276 -2.19 -8.43 15.23
CA THR A 276 -3.61 -8.66 15.53
C THR A 276 -3.90 -8.79 17.03
N ALA A 277 -2.95 -9.28 17.82
CA ALA A 277 -3.04 -9.41 19.26
C ALA A 277 -2.93 -8.06 20.03
N ARG A 278 -2.67 -6.94 19.33
CA ARG A 278 -2.39 -5.62 19.94
C ARG A 278 -1.13 -5.61 20.79
N GLU A 279 -0.20 -6.52 20.52
CA GLU A 279 1.10 -6.50 21.18
C GLU A 279 1.88 -5.27 20.69
N PRO A 280 2.61 -4.58 21.58
CA PRO A 280 3.54 -3.54 21.15
C PRO A 280 4.53 -4.12 20.13
N MET A 281 4.78 -3.38 19.06
CA MET A 281 5.84 -3.76 18.12
C MET A 281 7.20 -3.70 18.82
N ALA A 282 8.14 -4.51 18.33
CA ALA A 282 9.50 -4.52 18.84
C ALA A 282 10.13 -3.12 18.83
N ALA A 283 11.02 -2.86 19.79
CA ALA A 283 11.71 -1.58 19.87
C ALA A 283 12.43 -1.28 18.54
N GLY A 284 12.28 -0.04 18.06
CA GLY A 284 12.86 0.40 16.79
C GLY A 284 12.08 -0.01 15.54
N PHE A 285 10.85 -0.52 15.65
CA PHE A 285 9.95 -0.69 14.51
C PHE A 285 9.49 0.69 13.97
N ARG A 286 9.72 0.95 12.68
CA ARG A 286 9.57 2.28 12.08
C ARG A 286 8.28 2.40 11.27
N TRP A 287 7.16 2.68 11.95
CA TRP A 287 5.87 2.83 11.29
C TRP A 287 5.85 3.90 10.19
N GLU A 288 6.55 5.02 10.40
CA GLU A 288 6.64 6.08 9.38
C GLU A 288 7.28 5.58 8.08
N GLU A 289 8.40 4.86 8.17
CA GLU A 289 9.07 4.27 7.01
C GLU A 289 8.25 3.14 6.38
N VAL A 290 7.52 2.36 7.19
CA VAL A 290 6.58 1.33 6.71
C VAL A 290 5.46 1.94 5.87
N PHE A 291 4.86 3.05 6.30
CA PHE A 291 3.81 3.73 5.52
C PHE A 291 4.36 4.31 4.21
N ARG A 292 5.54 4.95 4.23
CA ARG A 292 6.21 5.45 3.02
C ARG A 292 6.56 4.33 2.05
N ALA A 293 7.10 3.21 2.56
CA ALA A 293 7.42 2.05 1.74
C ALA A 293 6.15 1.40 1.16
N ALA A 294 5.05 1.34 1.92
CA ALA A 294 3.78 0.83 1.42
C ALA A 294 3.23 1.68 0.26
N GLU A 295 3.33 3.00 0.34
CA GLU A 295 2.91 3.92 -0.72
C GLU A 295 3.75 3.71 -1.98
N ALA A 296 5.07 3.65 -1.82
CA ALA A 296 5.98 3.43 -2.94
C ALA A 296 5.78 2.04 -3.61
N VAL A 297 5.52 0.99 -2.82
CA VAL A 297 5.18 -0.35 -3.33
C VAL A 297 3.85 -0.33 -4.07
N GLU A 298 2.84 0.32 -3.51
CA GLU A 298 1.52 0.47 -4.15
C GLU A 298 1.64 1.20 -5.48
N ASP A 299 2.28 2.37 -5.51
CA ASP A 299 2.46 3.18 -6.71
C ASP A 299 3.26 2.45 -7.78
N LEU A 300 4.30 1.70 -7.37
CA LEU A 300 5.11 0.91 -8.29
C LEU A 300 4.26 -0.18 -8.94
N LEU A 301 3.63 -1.03 -8.14
CA LEU A 301 2.85 -2.17 -8.64
C LEU A 301 1.60 -1.72 -9.40
N ARG A 302 0.97 -0.62 -8.99
CA ARG A 302 -0.14 -0.01 -9.71
C ARG A 302 0.30 0.57 -11.05
N GLY A 303 1.56 1.01 -11.15
CA GLY A 303 2.15 1.58 -12.36
C GLY A 303 2.15 3.11 -12.42
N ASP A 304 1.95 3.77 -11.29
CA ASP A 304 1.97 5.24 -11.17
C ASP A 304 3.39 5.77 -10.97
N THR A 305 4.32 4.94 -10.49
CA THR A 305 5.74 5.28 -10.46
C THR A 305 6.27 5.53 -11.86
N HIS A 306 7.08 6.57 -12.04
CA HIS A 306 7.90 6.79 -13.24
C HIS A 306 9.25 6.05 -13.13
N PRO A 307 9.90 5.71 -14.26
CA PRO A 307 11.23 5.09 -14.22
C PRO A 307 12.22 5.98 -13.48
N VAL A 308 12.83 5.43 -12.43
CA VAL A 308 13.74 6.14 -11.53
C VAL A 308 15.06 6.49 -12.21
N THR A 309 15.87 7.30 -11.55
CA THR A 309 17.23 7.65 -11.98
C THR A 309 18.18 7.35 -10.82
N ALA A 310 19.32 6.74 -11.15
CA ALA A 310 20.41 6.43 -10.20
C ALA A 310 21.24 7.65 -9.80
#